data_AF-A0A177MUP9-F1
#
_entry.id   AF-A0A177MUP9-F1
#
_cell.length_a   1.000
_cell.length_b   1.000
_cell.length_c   1.000
_cell.angle_alpha   90.00
_cell.angle_beta   90.00
_cell.angle_gamma   90.00
#
_symmetry.space_group_name_H-M   'P 1'
#
loop_
_entity.id
_entity.type
_entity.pdbx_description
1 polymer ?
#
loop_
_entity_poly.entity_id
_entity_poly.type
_entity_poly.pdbx_seq_one_letter_code
_entity_poly.pdbx_strand_id
1 'polypeptide(L)'
;MTALIPHPNTDLERRKLAEAAQHYIDQSLSFATRKAYASDFKIFGAWCAAHALMALPAAPETVALFLAGQAQAGVAASTLTRRLAAIKCAHEAQGHATPTAHKGVLWKNPQKCSF
;
A
#
# COMPACT_ATOMS: atom_id res chain seq x y z
N MET A 1 33.82 -26.94 3.44
CA MET A 1 33.93 -25.56 3.99
C MET A 1 32.54 -25.09 4.38
N THR A 2 32.14 -25.31 5.64
CA THR A 2 30.84 -24.86 6.16
C THR A 2 31.08 -23.56 6.93
N ALA A 3 30.45 -22.47 6.52
CA ALA A 3 30.56 -21.20 7.22
C ALA A 3 30.00 -21.33 8.64
N LEU A 4 30.84 -21.07 9.64
CA LEU A 4 30.46 -20.97 11.04
C LEU A 4 29.54 -19.75 11.18
N ILE A 5 28.21 -19.97 11.27
CA ILE A 5 27.31 -18.90 11.69
C ILE A 5 27.67 -18.60 13.16
N PRO A 6 28.15 -17.41 13.51
CA PRO A 6 28.47 -17.10 14.91
C PRO A 6 27.18 -17.15 15.73
N HIS A 7 27.15 -18.01 16.75
CA HIS A 7 26.04 -18.10 17.69
C HIS A 7 26.30 -17.09 18.80
N PRO A 8 25.38 -16.16 19.10
CA PRO A 8 25.59 -15.14 20.14
C PRO A 8 25.71 -15.82 21.51
N ASN A 9 26.90 -15.71 22.12
CA ASN A 9 27.24 -16.36 23.39
C ASN A 9 26.78 -15.59 24.65
N THR A 10 26.11 -14.44 24.50
CA THR A 10 25.63 -13.63 25.63
C THR A 10 24.19 -13.13 25.41
N ASP A 11 23.47 -12.89 26.50
CA ASP A 11 22.08 -12.44 26.46
C ASP A 11 21.90 -11.06 25.80
N LEU A 12 22.87 -10.16 26.01
CA LEU A 12 22.88 -8.83 25.41
C LEU A 12 22.99 -8.88 23.88
N GLU A 13 23.89 -9.72 23.35
CA GLU A 13 24.08 -9.86 21.90
C GLU A 13 22.85 -10.49 21.23
N ARG A 14 22.18 -11.43 21.91
CA ARG A 14 20.89 -11.98 21.44
C ARG A 14 19.80 -10.92 21.33
N ARG A 15 19.68 -10.01 22.31
CA ARG A 15 18.70 -8.92 22.29
C ARG A 15 18.95 -7.94 21.14
N LYS A 16 20.20 -7.52 20.94
CA LYS A 16 20.57 -6.64 19.82
C LYS A 16 20.26 -7.25 18.46
N LEU A 17 20.54 -8.55 18.26
CA LEU A 17 20.22 -9.25 17.02
C LEU A 17 18.71 -9.38 16.81
N ALA A 18 17.93 -9.60 17.87
CA ALA A 18 16.47 -9.64 17.80
C ALA A 18 15.89 -8.26 17.42
N GLU A 19 16.39 -7.17 17.99
CA GLU A 19 16.00 -5.80 17.63
C GLU A 19 16.33 -5.48 16.17
N ALA A 20 17.53 -5.82 15.71
CA ALA A 20 17.92 -5.64 14.30
C ALA A 20 17.03 -6.47 13.36
N ALA A 21 16.74 -7.72 13.71
CA ALA A 21 15.85 -8.57 12.93
C ALA A 21 14.43 -7.99 12.85
N GLN A 22 13.87 -7.50 13.96
CA GLN A 22 12.56 -6.85 13.97
C GLN A 22 12.56 -5.60 13.09
N HIS A 23 13.60 -4.77 13.18
CA HIS A 23 13.75 -3.59 12.35
C HIS A 23 13.75 -3.93 10.85
N TYR A 24 14.51 -4.95 10.45
CA TYR A 24 14.54 -5.40 9.05
C TYR A 24 13.21 -5.99 8.59
N ILE A 25 12.51 -6.74 9.44
CA ILE A 25 11.17 -7.26 9.15
C ILE A 25 10.20 -6.10 8.92
N ASP A 26 10.16 -5.12 9.82
CA ASP A 26 9.27 -3.96 9.72
C ASP A 26 9.57 -3.12 8.46
N GLN A 27 10.85 -2.88 8.17
CA GLN A 27 11.28 -2.19 6.96
C GLN A 27 10.93 -2.98 5.69
N SER A 28 11.10 -4.30 5.69
CA SER A 28 10.77 -5.18 4.58
C SER A 28 9.26 -5.23 4.31
N LEU A 29 8.45 -5.32 5.37
CA LEU A 29 6.98 -5.26 5.28
C LEU A 29 6.50 -3.90 4.75
N SER A 30 7.11 -2.81 5.21
CA SER A 30 6.84 -1.46 4.70
C SER A 30 7.23 -1.33 3.22
N PHE A 31 8.39 -1.83 2.82
CA PHE A 31 8.81 -1.87 1.42
C PHE A 31 7.87 -2.71 0.54
N ALA A 32 7.49 -3.89 1.01
CA ALA A 32 6.53 -4.76 0.33
C ALA A 32 5.16 -4.06 0.17
N THR A 33 4.71 -3.34 1.19
CA THR A 33 3.46 -2.57 1.17
C THR A 33 3.54 -1.41 0.18
N ARG A 34 4.64 -0.64 0.18
CA ARG A 34 4.87 0.43 -0.81
C ARG A 34 4.88 -0.10 -2.24
N LYS A 35 5.55 -1.24 -2.47
CA LYS A 35 5.59 -1.90 -3.78
C LYS A 35 4.21 -2.38 -4.22
N ALA A 36 3.42 -2.92 -3.30
CA ALA A 36 2.04 -3.31 -3.54
C ALA A 36 1.18 -2.10 -3.95
N TYR A 37 1.28 -0.98 -3.22
CA TYR A 37 0.53 0.24 -3.54
C TYR A 37 0.95 0.84 -4.88
N ALA A 38 2.27 0.90 -5.17
CA ALA A 38 2.75 1.37 -6.47
C ALA A 38 2.21 0.52 -7.63
N SER A 39 2.15 -0.80 -7.44
CA SER A 39 1.60 -1.72 -8.44
C SER A 39 0.09 -1.55 -8.61
N ASP A 40 -0.63 -1.42 -7.49
CA ASP A 40 -2.08 -1.16 -7.50
C ASP A 40 -2.43 0.15 -8.19
N PHE A 41 -1.67 1.22 -7.92
CA PHE A 41 -1.89 2.51 -8.56
C PHE A 41 -1.58 2.48 -10.06
N LYS A 42 -0.58 1.69 -10.49
CA LYS A 42 -0.33 1.44 -11.93
C LYS A 42 -1.51 0.74 -12.60
N ILE A 43 -2.15 -0.21 -11.93
CA ILE A 43 -3.36 -0.88 -12.46
C ILE A 43 -4.48 0.14 -12.64
N PHE A 44 -4.70 1.01 -11.64
CA PHE A 44 -5.68 2.08 -11.75
C PHE A 44 -5.35 3.05 -12.89
N GLY A 45 -4.10 3.49 -13.00
CA GLY A 45 -3.65 4.38 -14.07
C GLY A 45 -3.83 3.80 -15.47
N ALA A 46 -3.51 2.52 -15.65
CA ALA A 46 -3.74 1.82 -16.91
C ALA A 46 -5.23 1.71 -17.25
N TRP A 47 -6.07 1.41 -16.26
CA TRP A 47 -7.53 1.38 -16.44
C TRP A 47 -8.07 2.76 -16.81
N CYS A 48 -7.66 3.83 -16.13
CA CYS A 48 -8.03 5.20 -16.45
C CYS A 48 -7.63 5.57 -17.87
N ALA A 49 -6.40 5.26 -18.29
CA ALA A 49 -5.93 5.53 -19.65
C ALA A 49 -6.78 4.80 -20.71
N ALA A 50 -7.16 3.55 -20.47
CA ALA A 50 -8.03 2.78 -21.37
C ALA A 50 -9.46 3.35 -21.49
N HIS A 51 -9.91 4.12 -20.49
CA HIS A 51 -11.24 4.73 -20.45
C HIS A 51 -11.21 6.25 -20.72
N ALA A 52 -10.07 6.79 -21.14
CA ALA A 52 -9.86 8.24 -21.31
C ALA A 52 -10.19 9.09 -20.06
N LEU A 53 -9.90 8.55 -18.87
CA LEU A 53 -10.10 9.21 -17.58
C LEU A 53 -8.75 9.62 -16.97
N MET A 54 -8.77 10.63 -16.10
CA MET A 54 -7.59 11.06 -15.36
C MET A 54 -7.41 10.23 -14.08
N ALA A 55 -6.21 9.68 -13.90
CA ALA A 55 -5.85 8.93 -12.69
C ALA A 55 -5.36 9.82 -11.53
N LEU A 56 -4.93 11.05 -11.85
CA LEU A 56 -4.46 12.01 -10.86
C LEU A 56 -4.61 13.46 -11.38
N PRO A 57 -5.31 14.35 -10.67
CA PRO A 57 -6.30 14.04 -9.64
C PRO A 57 -7.49 13.28 -10.27
N ALA A 58 -7.83 12.12 -9.71
CA ALA A 58 -9.00 11.37 -10.12
C ALA A 58 -10.26 11.97 -9.52
N ALA A 59 -11.37 11.92 -10.26
CA ALA A 59 -12.69 12.23 -9.69
C ALA A 59 -13.17 11.07 -8.79
N PRO A 60 -13.97 11.32 -7.74
CA PRO A 60 -14.59 10.27 -6.92
C PRO A 60 -15.34 9.22 -7.75
N GLU A 61 -16.04 9.67 -8.79
CA GLU A 61 -16.79 8.84 -9.73
C GLU A 61 -15.87 7.88 -10.50
N THR A 62 -14.68 8.35 -10.90
CA THR A 62 -13.66 7.52 -11.56
C THR A 62 -13.21 6.38 -10.67
N VAL A 63 -12.98 6.65 -9.37
CA VAL A 63 -12.59 5.62 -8.40
C VAL A 63 -13.73 4.62 -8.18
N ALA A 64 -14.97 5.10 -8.07
CA ALA A 64 -16.14 4.24 -7.92
C ALA A 64 -16.33 3.30 -9.11
N LEU A 65 -16.24 3.81 -10.34
CA LEU A 65 -16.34 3.03 -11.58
C LEU A 65 -15.24 1.96 -11.67
N PHE A 66 -14.00 2.32 -11.33
CA PHE A 66 -12.89 1.37 -11.29
C PHE A 66 -13.14 0.23 -10.31
N LEU A 67 -13.53 0.54 -9.07
CA LEU A 67 -13.79 -0.47 -8.05
C LEU A 67 -14.96 -1.38 -8.43
N ALA A 68 -16.03 -0.82 -8.99
CA ALA A 68 -17.18 -1.59 -9.48
C ALA A 68 -16.78 -2.55 -10.60
N GLY A 69 -16.02 -2.08 -11.60
CA GLY A 69 -15.52 -2.91 -12.69
C GLY A 69 -14.61 -4.04 -12.20
N GLN A 70 -13.74 -3.77 -11.23
CA GLN A 70 -12.88 -4.79 -10.63
C GLN A 70 -13.65 -5.82 -9.80
N ALA A 71 -14.69 -5.40 -9.08
CA ALA A 71 -15.57 -6.30 -8.35
C ALA A 71 -16.34 -7.22 -9.31
N GLN A 72 -16.87 -6.67 -10.40
CA GLN A 72 -17.55 -7.44 -11.45
C GLN A 72 -16.61 -8.45 -12.13
N ALA A 73 -15.32 -8.12 -12.25
CA ALA A 73 -14.28 -9.03 -12.72
C ALA A 73 -13.82 -10.08 -11.68
N GLY A 74 -14.47 -10.17 -10.52
CA GLY A 74 -14.21 -11.18 -9.50
C GLY A 74 -13.00 -10.88 -8.59
N VAL A 75 -12.49 -9.64 -8.55
CA VAL A 75 -11.40 -9.29 -7.64
C VAL A 75 -11.87 -9.30 -6.19
N ALA A 76 -11.13 -10.00 -5.33
CA ALA A 76 -11.43 -10.12 -3.91
C ALA A 76 -11.50 -8.74 -3.21
N ALA A 77 -12.44 -8.60 -2.27
CA ALA A 77 -12.68 -7.37 -1.52
C ALA A 77 -11.41 -6.84 -0.81
N SER A 78 -10.57 -7.72 -0.28
CA SER A 78 -9.29 -7.34 0.35
C SER A 78 -8.33 -6.64 -0.63
N THR A 79 -8.34 -7.04 -1.90
CA THR A 79 -7.54 -6.39 -2.96
C THR A 79 -8.16 -5.06 -3.39
N LEU A 80 -9.48 -4.96 -3.43
CA LEU A 80 -10.17 -3.69 -3.71
C LEU A 80 -9.87 -2.63 -2.64
N THR A 81 -9.92 -3.01 -1.36
CA THR A 81 -9.55 -2.12 -0.24
C THR A 81 -8.09 -1.67 -0.34
N ARG A 82 -7.18 -2.58 -0.70
CA ARG A 82 -5.76 -2.26 -0.87
C ARG A 82 -5.53 -1.28 -2.04
N ARG A 83 -6.21 -1.48 -3.16
CA ARG A 83 -6.16 -0.57 -4.32
C ARG A 83 -6.73 0.80 -3.99
N LEU A 84 -7.82 0.86 -3.22
CA LEU A 84 -8.38 2.12 -2.73
C LEU A 84 -7.38 2.88 -1.85
N ALA A 85 -6.70 2.17 -0.94
CA ALA A 85 -5.64 2.75 -0.11
C ALA A 85 -4.47 3.25 -0.96
N ALA A 86 -4.07 2.52 -2.01
CA ALA A 86 -3.04 2.94 -2.94
C ALA A 86 -3.40 4.23 -3.70
N ILE A 87 -4.64 4.34 -4.20
CA ILE A 87 -5.16 5.55 -4.87
C ILE A 87 -5.14 6.74 -3.91
N LYS A 88 -5.63 6.54 -2.68
CA LYS A 88 -5.60 7.58 -1.64
C LYS A 88 -4.16 8.04 -1.38
N CYS A 89 -3.26 7.10 -1.14
CA CYS A 89 -1.85 7.37 -0.87
C CYS A 89 -1.20 8.17 -2.02
N ALA A 90 -1.49 7.82 -3.28
CA ALA A 90 -0.96 8.54 -4.44
C ALA A 90 -1.47 9.99 -4.55
N HIS A 91 -2.72 10.26 -4.16
CA HIS A 91 -3.26 11.62 -4.11
C HIS A 91 -2.61 12.44 -3.00
N GLU A 92 -2.48 11.86 -1.80
CA GLU A 92 -1.82 12.50 -0.66
C GLU A 92 -0.34 12.81 -0.95
N ALA A 93 0.38 11.88 -1.60
CA ALA A 93 1.77 12.06 -2.01
C ALA A 93 2.00 13.28 -2.90
N GLN A 94 1.00 13.62 -3.72
CA GLN A 94 1.05 14.67 -4.73
C GLN A 94 0.35 15.95 -4.27
N GLY A 95 -0.06 16.02 -3.00
CA GLY A 95 -0.72 17.19 -2.41
C GLY A 95 -2.15 17.42 -2.89
N HIS A 96 -2.80 16.41 -3.49
CA HIS A 96 -4.17 16.51 -3.97
C HIS A 96 -5.19 16.07 -2.92
N ALA A 97 -6.37 16.68 -2.94
CA ALA A 97 -7.50 16.23 -2.13
C ALA A 97 -7.87 14.78 -2.50
N THR A 98 -8.12 13.95 -1.50
CA THR A 98 -8.40 12.53 -1.74
C THR A 98 -9.82 12.36 -2.33
N PRO A 99 -9.98 11.71 -3.48
CA PRO A 99 -11.30 11.46 -4.08
C PRO A 99 -12.15 10.50 -3.25
N THR A 100 -11.55 9.85 -2.25
CA THR A 100 -12.21 8.94 -1.31
C THR A 100 -12.96 9.66 -0.17
N ALA A 101 -13.00 10.99 -0.18
CA ALA A 101 -13.55 11.79 0.92
C ALA A 101 -15.08 12.05 0.84
N HIS A 102 -15.84 11.32 -0.01
CA HIS A 102 -17.29 11.42 0.00
C HIS A 102 -17.90 10.79 1.27
N LYS A 103 -18.77 11.55 1.95
CA LYS A 103 -19.39 11.24 3.25
C LYS A 103 -20.15 9.90 3.20
N GLY A 104 -19.56 8.85 3.77
CA GLY A 104 -20.17 7.52 3.88
C GLY A 104 -19.24 6.42 4.39
N VAL A 105 -17.91 6.62 4.28
CA VAL A 105 -16.93 5.65 4.79
C VAL A 105 -15.89 6.39 5.64
N LEU A 106 -16.20 6.59 6.92
CA LEU A 106 -15.19 6.97 7.91
C LEU A 106 -14.29 5.76 8.19
N TRP A 107 -13.36 5.47 7.28
CA TRP A 107 -12.28 4.52 7.54
C TRP A 107 -11.27 5.16 8.50
N LYS A 108 -11.42 4.88 9.80
CA LYS A 108 -10.40 5.15 10.81
C LYS A 108 -9.32 4.06 10.72
N ASN A 109 -8.21 4.35 10.03
CA ASN A 109 -6.94 3.70 10.34
C ASN A 109 -5.79 4.72 10.30
N PRO A 110 -5.31 5.23 11.45
CA PRO A 110 -4.40 6.37 11.56
C PRO A 110 -2.91 5.98 11.49
N GLN A 111 -2.53 4.97 10.71
CA GLN A 111 -1.13 4.56 10.58
C GLN A 111 -0.56 5.01 9.24
N LYS A 112 -0.29 6.32 9.20
CA LYS A 112 0.85 6.99 8.56
C LYS A 112 1.31 6.43 7.20
N CYS A 113 0.85 7.07 6.13
CA CYS A 113 1.65 7.25 4.92
C CYS A 113 2.87 8.12 5.28
N SER A 114 3.87 7.57 5.95
CA SER A 114 5.23 8.14 5.94
C SER A 114 5.97 7.46 4.81
N PHE A 115 6.37 8.26 3.82
CA PHE A 115 7.29 7.87 2.75
C PHE A 115 8.63 7.43 3.32
#